data_AF-A0A564Y5X0-F1
#
_entry.id   AF-A0A564Y5X0-F1
#
_cell.length_a   1.000
_cell.length_b   1.000
_cell.length_c   1.000
_cell.angle_alpha   90.00
_cell.angle_beta   90.00
_cell.angle_gamma   90.00
#
_symmetry.space_group_name_H-M   'P 1'
#
loop_
_entity.id
_entity.type
_entity.pdbx_description
1 polymer ?
#
loop_
_entity_poly.entity_id
_entity_poly.type
_entity_poly.pdbx_seq_one_letter_code
_entity_poly.pdbx_strand_id
1 'polypeptide(L)'
;MHSIISLLMGMKFFRVKMHPIEEFVSYFTFLHELGQYFLEVKEKEIRHAMTCLFVEILLPVAAVVRHEVNIPALKNFVDLLYPPAFELANKKKHVLALFPMVTCLLCVGTKTFFLNNWPPFMQLCL
;
A
#
# COMPACT_ATOMS: atom_id res chain seq x y z
N MET A 1 -21.99 5.03 1.83
CA MET A 1 -21.05 4.01 1.31
C MET A 1 -20.74 4.20 -0.17
N HIS A 2 -21.74 4.24 -1.06
CA HIS A 2 -21.53 4.39 -2.52
C HIS A 2 -20.69 5.63 -2.89
N SER A 3 -20.97 6.79 -2.28
CA SER A 3 -20.22 8.04 -2.55
C SER A 3 -18.74 7.97 -2.17
N ILE A 4 -18.39 7.27 -1.09
CA ILE A 4 -16.99 7.10 -0.65
C ILE A 4 -16.25 6.19 -1.62
N ILE A 5 -16.87 5.08 -2.03
CA ILE A 5 -16.27 4.16 -3.01
C ILE A 5 -16.07 4.87 -4.36
N SER A 6 -17.05 5.65 -4.82
CA SER A 6 -16.90 6.46 -6.05
C SER A 6 -15.75 7.47 -5.95
N LEU A 7 -15.59 8.13 -4.78
CA LEU A 7 -14.46 9.03 -4.54
C LEU A 7 -13.13 8.28 -4.62
N LEU A 8 -12.99 7.16 -3.90
CA LEU A 8 -11.78 6.32 -3.92
C LEU A 8 -11.46 5.82 -5.33
N MET A 9 -12.47 5.43 -6.11
CA MET A 9 -12.28 5.05 -7.51
C MET A 9 -11.79 6.20 -8.38
N GLY A 10 -12.20 7.44 -8.10
CA GLY A 10 -11.67 8.63 -8.77
C GLY A 10 -10.22 8.93 -8.41
N MET A 11 -9.80 8.58 -7.20
CA MET A 11 -8.43 8.82 -6.71
C MET A 11 -7.37 7.94 -7.38
N LYS A 12 -7.75 6.89 -8.13
CA LYS A 12 -6.79 6.04 -8.87
C LYS A 12 -5.94 6.82 -9.89
N PHE A 13 -6.38 8.01 -10.27
CA PHE A 13 -5.63 8.89 -11.17
C PHE A 13 -4.58 9.74 -10.44
N PHE A 14 -4.47 9.64 -9.13
CA PHE A 14 -3.41 10.26 -8.35
C PHE A 14 -2.05 9.70 -8.81
N ARG A 15 -1.17 10.58 -9.29
CA ARG A 15 0.16 10.23 -9.78
C ARG A 15 1.23 10.75 -8.84
N VAL A 16 1.96 9.83 -8.24
CA VAL A 16 3.15 10.16 -7.46
C VAL A 16 4.30 10.49 -8.41
N LYS A 17 4.96 11.62 -8.18
CA LYS A 17 6.25 11.95 -8.79
C LYS A 17 7.36 11.71 -7.77
N MET A 18 8.49 11.20 -8.23
CA MET A 18 9.68 10.98 -7.38
C MET A 18 10.48 12.27 -7.14
N HIS A 19 10.39 13.22 -8.07
CA HIS A 19 11.10 14.50 -8.01
C HIS A 19 10.15 15.69 -8.23
N PRO A 20 10.35 16.80 -7.51
CA PRO A 20 11.32 16.97 -6.42
C PRO A 20 10.94 16.16 -5.16
N ILE A 21 11.89 15.93 -4.26
CA ILE A 21 11.70 15.02 -3.11
C ILE A 21 10.61 15.50 -2.14
N GLU A 22 10.44 16.82 -2.02
CA GLU A 22 9.44 17.45 -1.17
C GLU A 22 8.00 17.13 -1.65
N GLU A 23 7.79 17.06 -2.96
CA GLU A 23 6.52 16.63 -3.55
C GLU A 23 6.28 15.15 -3.26
N PHE A 24 7.30 14.30 -3.45
CA PHE A 24 7.20 12.89 -3.11
C PHE A 24 6.81 12.66 -1.64
N VAL A 25 7.47 13.37 -0.72
CA VAL A 25 7.16 13.30 0.71
C VAL A 25 5.71 13.73 0.96
N SER A 26 5.26 14.83 0.36
CA SER A 26 3.89 15.32 0.51
C SER A 26 2.84 14.32 -0.01
N TYR A 27 3.13 13.65 -1.13
CA TYR A 27 2.29 12.57 -1.65
C TYR A 27 2.20 11.40 -0.65
N PHE A 28 3.33 10.99 -0.07
CA PHE A 28 3.34 9.89 0.90
C PHE A 28 2.76 10.28 2.27
N THR A 29 2.83 11.55 2.67
CA THR A 29 2.08 12.06 3.84
C THR A 29 0.58 11.90 3.61
N PHE A 30 0.07 12.31 2.45
CA PHE A 30 -1.34 12.11 2.10
C PHE A 30 -1.72 10.62 2.05
N LEU A 31 -0.90 9.77 1.41
CA LEU A 31 -1.14 8.34 1.40
C LEU A 31 -1.11 7.73 2.80
N HIS A 32 -0.27 8.24 3.70
CA HIS A 32 -0.22 7.81 5.09
C HIS A 32 -1.51 8.15 5.85
N GLU A 33 -2.12 9.31 5.61
CA GLU A 33 -3.46 9.64 6.15
C GLU A 33 -4.54 8.68 5.63
N LEU A 34 -4.51 8.35 4.33
CA LEU A 34 -5.38 7.29 3.81
C LEU A 34 -5.06 5.94 4.44
N GLY A 35 -3.79 5.67 4.73
CA GLY A 35 -3.37 4.46 5.43
C GLY A 35 -3.98 4.37 6.82
N GLN A 36 -4.01 5.46 7.58
CA GLN A 36 -4.69 5.53 8.87
C GLN A 36 -6.19 5.28 8.72
N TYR A 37 -6.84 5.92 7.75
CA TYR A 37 -8.26 5.69 7.47
C TYR A 37 -8.55 4.22 7.14
N PHE A 38 -7.68 3.54 6.38
CA PHE A 38 -7.80 2.12 6.08
C PHE A 38 -7.84 1.24 7.35
N LEU A 39 -7.09 1.61 8.39
CA LEU A 39 -7.06 0.89 9.67
C LEU A 39 -8.34 1.10 10.50
N GLU A 40 -8.97 2.26 10.37
CA GLU A 40 -10.17 2.64 11.15
C GLU A 40 -11.47 2.14 10.53
N VAL A 41 -11.57 2.11 9.21
CA VAL A 41 -12.76 1.68 8.46
C VAL A 41 -13.16 0.27 8.88
N LYS A 42 -14.45 0.00 9.09
CA LYS A 42 -14.97 -1.35 9.44
C LYS A 42 -15.58 -2.07 8.25
N GLU A 43 -16.04 -1.29 7.28
CA GLU A 43 -16.71 -1.70 6.07
C GLU A 43 -15.73 -2.40 5.13
N LYS A 44 -16.00 -3.67 4.83
CA LYS A 44 -15.14 -4.51 4.00
C LYS A 44 -14.97 -3.91 2.60
N GLU A 45 -16.06 -3.41 2.02
CA GLU A 45 -16.12 -2.88 0.66
C GLU A 45 -15.25 -1.63 0.52
N ILE A 46 -15.23 -0.77 1.55
CA ILE A 46 -14.38 0.42 1.57
C ILE A 46 -12.91 0.00 1.70
N ARG A 47 -12.58 -0.91 2.63
CA ARG A 47 -11.20 -1.42 2.75
C ARG A 47 -10.70 -2.02 1.43
N HIS A 48 -11.52 -2.83 0.77
CA HIS A 48 -11.19 -3.44 -0.52
C HIS A 48 -10.98 -2.39 -1.62
N ALA A 49 -11.82 -1.35 -1.68
CA ALA A 49 -11.62 -0.24 -2.61
C ALA A 49 -10.30 0.52 -2.35
N MET A 50 -9.97 0.75 -1.07
CA MET A 50 -8.69 1.38 -0.68
C MET A 50 -7.49 0.49 -1.02
N THR A 51 -7.60 -0.81 -0.82
CA THR A 51 -6.57 -1.78 -1.23
C THR A 51 -6.29 -1.68 -2.73
N CYS A 52 -7.33 -1.63 -3.56
CA CYS A 52 -7.17 -1.42 -5.00
C CYS A 52 -6.52 -0.07 -5.33
N LEU A 53 -6.92 1.00 -4.64
CA LEU A 53 -6.33 2.33 -4.81
C LEU A 53 -4.82 2.32 -4.49
N PHE A 54 -4.42 1.72 -3.37
CA PHE A 54 -3.00 1.62 -3.02
C PHE A 54 -2.22 0.82 -4.06
N VAL A 55 -2.77 -0.27 -4.60
CA VAL A 55 -2.10 -1.04 -5.67
C VAL A 55 -1.88 -0.19 -6.92
N GLU A 56 -2.92 0.52 -7.39
CA GLU A 56 -2.85 1.38 -8.57
C GLU A 56 -1.79 2.50 -8.43
N ILE A 57 -1.61 3.02 -7.23
CA ILE A 57 -0.63 4.08 -6.94
C ILE A 57 0.77 3.51 -6.73
N LEU A 58 0.91 2.42 -5.97
CA LEU A 58 2.20 1.86 -5.58
C LEU A 58 2.87 1.06 -6.71
N LEU A 59 2.11 0.45 -7.61
CA LEU A 59 2.68 -0.35 -8.71
C LEU A 59 3.60 0.50 -9.63
N PRO A 60 3.19 1.71 -10.08
CA PRO A 60 4.10 2.61 -10.78
C PRO A 60 5.32 3.02 -9.95
N VAL A 61 5.16 3.26 -8.64
CA VAL A 61 6.26 3.62 -7.73
C VAL A 61 7.28 2.48 -7.64
N ALA A 62 6.81 1.24 -7.46
CA ALA A 62 7.65 0.05 -7.40
C ALA A 62 8.49 -0.15 -8.68
N ALA A 63 7.98 0.24 -9.84
CA ALA A 63 8.69 0.12 -11.11
C ALA A 63 9.88 1.09 -11.25
N VAL A 64 9.87 2.20 -10.51
CA VAL A 64 10.87 3.28 -10.66
C VAL A 64 11.77 3.46 -9.43
N VAL A 65 11.40 2.91 -8.26
CA VAL A 65 12.16 3.07 -7.01
C VAL A 65 13.46 2.25 -7.03
N ARG A 66 14.54 2.80 -7.62
CA ARG A 66 15.82 2.10 -7.78
C ARG A 66 16.83 2.35 -6.65
N HIS A 67 16.83 3.56 -6.08
CA HIS A 67 17.79 3.98 -5.02
C HIS A 67 17.14 4.82 -3.90
N GLU A 68 15.83 5.07 -3.98
CA GLU A 68 15.07 6.01 -3.14
C GLU A 68 14.26 5.32 -2.03
N VAL A 69 14.49 4.03 -1.82
CA VAL A 69 13.82 3.21 -0.80
C VAL A 69 14.17 3.60 0.65
N ASN A 70 15.13 4.52 0.83
CA ASN A 70 15.51 5.08 2.13
C ASN A 70 14.78 6.38 2.48
N ILE A 71 13.74 6.77 1.72
CA ILE A 71 12.94 7.95 2.06
C ILE A 71 12.07 7.62 3.30
N PRO A 72 12.21 8.38 4.42
CA PRO A 72 11.47 8.10 5.64
C PRO A 72 9.96 8.05 5.46
N ALA A 73 9.39 8.90 4.61
CA ALA A 73 7.95 8.92 4.34
C ALA A 73 7.42 7.61 3.74
N LEU A 74 8.13 7.05 2.76
CA LEU A 74 7.79 5.75 2.15
C LEU A 74 7.97 4.61 3.16
N LYS A 75 9.08 4.61 3.90
CA LYS A 75 9.32 3.60 4.94
C LYS A 75 8.21 3.60 5.99
N ASN A 76 7.84 4.77 6.51
CA ASN A 76 6.79 4.89 7.52
C ASN A 76 5.44 4.41 6.99
N PHE A 77 5.12 4.71 5.74
CA PHE A 77 3.91 4.22 5.07
C PHE A 77 3.89 2.69 4.95
N VAL A 78 5.02 2.08 4.56
CA VAL A 78 5.16 0.61 4.49
C VAL A 78 5.04 -0.03 5.87
N ASP A 79 5.74 0.52 6.87
CA ASP A 79 5.71 0.03 8.25
C ASP A 79 4.31 0.13 8.87
N LEU A 80 3.54 1.17 8.52
CA LEU A 80 2.16 1.34 8.94
C LEU A 80 1.25 0.25 8.37
N LEU A 81 1.32 0.01 7.06
CA LEU A 81 0.30 -0.77 6.36
C LEU A 81 0.63 -2.25 6.22
N TYR A 82 1.91 -2.63 6.17
CA TYR A 82 2.26 -4.02 5.91
C TYR A 82 1.75 -4.99 6.98
N PRO A 83 2.01 -4.80 8.29
CA PRO A 83 1.55 -5.76 9.29
C PRO A 83 0.03 -6.02 9.27
N PRO A 84 -0.85 -5.00 9.27
CA PRO A 84 -2.30 -5.23 9.22
C PRO A 84 -2.76 -5.77 7.85
N ALA A 85 -2.15 -5.34 6.74
CA ALA A 85 -2.48 -5.87 5.42
C ALA A 85 -2.12 -7.36 5.30
N PHE A 86 -0.97 -7.76 5.87
CA PHE A 86 -0.52 -9.15 5.90
C PHE A 86 -1.42 -10.03 6.75
N GLU A 87 -1.83 -9.56 7.94
CA GLU A 87 -2.79 -10.29 8.78
C GLU A 87 -4.15 -10.45 8.09
N LEU A 88 -4.60 -9.44 7.35
CA LEU A 88 -5.83 -9.53 6.56
C LEU A 88 -5.69 -10.47 5.37
N ALA A 89 -4.52 -10.51 4.72
CA ALA A 89 -4.25 -11.41 3.59
C ALA A 89 -4.36 -12.89 3.98
N ASN A 90 -4.05 -13.23 5.24
CA ASN A 90 -4.24 -14.59 5.78
C ASN A 90 -5.72 -15.04 5.85
N LYS A 91 -6.68 -14.11 5.71
CA LYS A 91 -8.11 -14.42 5.82
C LYS A 91 -8.69 -14.65 4.42
N LYS A 92 -9.24 -15.84 4.15
CA LYS A 92 -9.81 -16.25 2.84
C LYS A 92 -10.74 -15.22 2.20
N LYS A 93 -11.54 -14.50 3.00
CA LYS A 93 -12.48 -13.47 2.52
C LYS A 93 -11.82 -12.17 2.00
N HIS A 94 -10.54 -11.97 2.28
CA HIS A 94 -9.78 -10.76 1.95
C HIS A 94 -8.57 -11.04 1.04
N VAL A 95 -8.07 -12.28 1.01
CA VAL A 95 -6.84 -12.67 0.31
C VAL A 95 -6.72 -12.09 -1.11
N LEU A 96 -7.75 -12.20 -1.96
CA LEU A 96 -7.69 -11.74 -3.34
C LEU A 96 -7.48 -10.23 -3.49
N ALA A 97 -8.05 -9.44 -2.57
CA ALA A 97 -7.84 -7.99 -2.58
C ALA A 97 -6.46 -7.65 -2.00
N LEU A 98 -6.08 -8.27 -0.88
CA LEU A 98 -4.91 -7.87 -0.11
C LEU A 98 -3.59 -8.40 -0.68
N PHE A 99 -3.58 -9.54 -1.38
CA PHE A 99 -2.36 -10.12 -1.95
C PHE A 99 -1.58 -9.14 -2.85
N PRO A 100 -2.23 -8.48 -3.83
CA PRO A 100 -1.57 -7.48 -4.66
C PRO A 100 -1.01 -6.29 -3.84
N MET A 101 -1.74 -5.83 -2.83
CA MET A 101 -1.30 -4.72 -1.98
C MET A 101 -0.09 -5.10 -1.12
N VAL A 102 -0.12 -6.27 -0.48
CA VAL A 102 1.02 -6.79 0.30
C VAL A 102 2.24 -6.96 -0.59
N THR A 103 2.06 -7.49 -1.81
CA THR A 103 3.13 -7.59 -2.80
C THR A 103 3.71 -6.21 -3.16
N CYS A 104 2.86 -5.21 -3.42
CA CYS A 104 3.32 -3.85 -3.71
C CYS A 104 4.10 -3.25 -2.53
N LEU A 105 3.62 -3.42 -1.30
CA LEU A 105 4.28 -2.95 -0.07
C LEU A 105 5.66 -3.59 0.13
N LEU A 106 5.80 -4.89 -0.19
CA LEU A 106 7.10 -5.55 -0.20
C LEU A 106 8.03 -4.91 -1.24
N CYS A 107 7.55 -4.73 -2.48
CA CYS A 107 8.36 -4.19 -3.58
C CYS A 107 8.83 -2.75 -3.36
N VAL A 108 8.03 -1.91 -2.72
CA VAL A 108 8.43 -0.52 -2.39
C VAL A 108 9.16 -0.39 -1.05
N GLY A 109 9.22 -1.47 -0.27
CA GLY A 109 9.96 -1.51 0.99
C GLY A 109 11.48 -1.61 0.76
N THR A 110 12.26 -1.31 1.81
CA THR A 110 13.72 -1.47 1.75
C THR A 110 14.13 -2.90 1.41
N LYS A 111 15.33 -3.09 0.87
CA LYS A 111 15.87 -4.44 0.59
C LYS A 111 15.80 -5.36 1.82
N THR A 112 16.18 -4.86 2.99
CA THR A 112 16.14 -5.63 4.25
C THR A 112 14.71 -5.99 4.62
N PHE A 113 13.78 -5.04 4.49
CA PHE A 113 12.36 -5.28 4.74
C PHE A 113 11.80 -6.37 3.81
N PHE A 114 12.08 -6.29 2.50
CA PHE A 114 11.66 -7.29 1.52
C PHE A 114 12.18 -8.68 1.90
N LEU A 115 13.48 -8.83 2.16
CA LEU A 115 14.10 -10.13 2.44
C LEU A 115 13.56 -10.78 3.72
N ASN A 116 13.23 -9.97 4.74
CA ASN A 116 12.69 -10.48 6.00
C ASN A 116 11.23 -10.92 5.89
N ASN A 117 10.45 -10.29 5.01
CA ASN A 117 9.00 -10.46 4.95
C ASN A 117 8.52 -11.29 3.76
N TRP A 118 9.35 -11.46 2.72
CA TRP A 118 9.04 -12.28 1.55
C TRP A 118 8.79 -13.76 1.87
N PRO A 119 9.64 -14.46 2.66
CA PRO A 119 9.40 -15.89 2.93
C PRO A 119 8.08 -16.16 3.69
N PRO A 120 7.72 -15.44 4.78
CA PRO A 120 6.41 -15.58 5.40
C PRO A 120 5.25 -15.29 4.46
N PHE A 121 5.40 -14.33 3.54
CA PHE A 121 4.36 -14.04 2.55
C PHE A 121 4.16 -15.16 1.55
N MET A 122 5.24 -15.77 1.07
CA MET A 122 5.15 -16.93 0.16
C MET A 122 4.50 -18.15 0.80
N GLN A 123 4.61 -18.31 2.13
CA GLN A 123 3.93 -19.39 2.85
C GLN A 123 2.40 -19.27 2.80
N LEU A 124 1.84 -18.10 2.48
CA LEU A 124 0.38 -17.95 2.28
C LEU A 124 -0.13 -18.58 0.98
N CYS A 125 0.76 -18.86 0.03
CA CYS A 125 0.44 -19.48 -1.25
C CYS A 125 0.52 -21.01 -1.23
N LEU A 126 1.07 -21.61 -0.17
CA LEU A 126 1.36 -23.03 -0.02
C LEU A 126 0.33 -23.70 0.90
#